data_AF-G0PAM4-F1
#
_entry.id   AF-G0PAM4-F1
#
_cell.length_a   1.000
_cell.length_b   1.000
_cell.length_c   1.000
_cell.angle_alpha   90.00
_cell.angle_beta   90.00
_cell.angle_gamma   90.00
#
_symmetry.space_group_name_H-M   'P 1'
#
loop_
_entity.id
_entity.type
_entity.pdbx_description
1 polymer ?
#
loop_
_entity_poly.entity_id
_entity_poly.type
_entity_poly.pdbx_seq_one_letter_code
_entity_poly.pdbx_strand_id
1 'polypeptide(L)'
;MKTVISRNQALGIPLDVPYADIDYMNHYEDFTKGDNLSGFPAYTQQLHSQGLQLIVIFDPAVEVDYASFQRGIDQIWHQVHKTSRTTVTHLRLPFDGMWIDMNEPSNFDTYSSMEEQLATSKLSCPISGADASLEIPPYPTQAVYQRSGGYLFSKTLCMLGKTARRSRNFYDTKNLYGWSEARATYQAIPLVTGKRSAVISRSTFPSSGRYGGHWLGDNTARWEDSQTSVIGVMEFNMFGIPYVGSDICGFNGVSNEELCLRWHQFGAFSPFSRDHNSEGMPDQDPAVWPSVANAAKIALSFRYYYLPFLYRNIFLFRIYFYTNHSIEGIHFFDKLCDNQDLHCYYFKNKCFIILLVPDHSVLNSQRKHFR
;
A
#
# COMPACT_ATOMS: atom_id res chain seq x y z
N MET A 1 7.16 -6.50 16.45
CA MET A 1 7.06 -5.02 16.61
C MET A 1 8.00 -4.43 17.67
N LYS A 2 7.78 -4.61 18.99
CA LYS A 2 8.59 -3.99 20.08
C LYS A 2 10.10 -4.11 19.87
N THR A 3 10.58 -5.33 19.64
CA THR A 3 12.00 -5.63 19.42
C THR A 3 12.56 -4.88 18.23
N VAL A 4 11.85 -4.88 17.10
CA VAL A 4 12.24 -4.23 15.84
C VAL A 4 12.38 -2.72 16.03
N ILE A 5 11.38 -2.08 16.63
CA ILE A 5 11.40 -0.64 16.90
C ILE A 5 12.58 -0.29 17.80
N SER A 6 12.73 -1.01 18.93
CA SER A 6 13.80 -0.74 19.90
C SER A 6 15.19 -0.92 19.30
N ARG A 7 15.45 -1.94 18.46
CA ARG A 7 16.77 -2.13 17.84
C ARG A 7 17.12 -1.04 16.83
N ASN A 8 16.15 -0.54 16.06
CA ASN A 8 16.37 0.57 15.13
C ASN A 8 16.61 1.89 15.89
N GLN A 9 15.81 2.17 16.92
CA GLN A 9 15.98 3.35 17.77
C GLN A 9 17.31 3.34 18.53
N ALA A 10 17.74 2.18 19.05
CA ALA A 10 19.02 2.04 19.75
C ALA A 10 20.22 2.37 18.84
N LEU A 11 20.08 2.14 17.54
CA LEU A 11 21.07 2.54 16.55
C LEU A 11 20.91 4.01 16.12
N GLY A 12 19.87 4.73 16.53
CA GLY A 12 19.61 6.10 16.08
C GLY A 12 19.15 6.20 14.63
N ILE A 13 18.48 5.16 14.12
CA ILE A 13 17.86 5.16 12.79
C ILE A 13 16.52 5.92 12.91
N PRO A 14 16.30 6.99 12.11
CA PRO A 14 15.05 7.73 12.15
C PRO A 14 13.84 6.83 11.82
N LEU A 15 12.77 6.94 12.61
CA LEU A 15 11.54 6.18 12.47
C LEU A 15 10.38 7.04 12.97
N ASP A 16 9.32 7.17 12.17
CA ASP A 16 8.08 7.86 12.58
C ASP A 16 6.89 6.90 12.74
N VAL A 17 6.80 5.86 11.91
CA VAL A 17 5.57 5.07 11.76
C VAL A 17 5.86 3.57 11.72
N PRO A 18 5.62 2.84 12.83
CA PRO A 18 5.42 1.40 12.80
C PRO A 18 4.08 1.03 12.15
N TYR A 19 4.03 -0.17 11.55
CA TYR A 19 2.85 -0.74 10.93
C TYR A 19 2.45 -2.04 11.63
N ALA A 20 1.14 -2.30 11.72
CA ALA A 20 0.61 -3.59 12.11
C ALA A 20 -0.16 -4.20 10.95
N ASP A 21 0.33 -5.35 10.47
CA ASP A 21 -0.33 -6.20 9.49
C ASP A 21 -1.44 -7.03 10.16
N ILE A 22 -2.14 -7.89 9.41
CA ILE A 22 -3.33 -8.64 9.82
C ILE A 22 -3.13 -9.47 11.10
N ASP A 23 -1.88 -9.76 11.49
CA ASP A 23 -1.50 -10.40 12.76
C ASP A 23 -2.09 -9.73 14.00
N TYR A 24 -2.41 -8.42 13.92
CA TYR A 24 -2.98 -7.72 15.07
C TYR A 24 -4.44 -8.12 15.36
N MET A 25 -5.14 -8.60 14.34
CA MET A 25 -6.57 -8.91 14.37
C MET A 25 -6.81 -10.24 15.08
N ASN A 26 -8.02 -10.43 15.60
CA ASN A 26 -8.47 -11.73 16.07
C ASN A 26 -8.90 -12.55 14.86
N HIS A 27 -8.22 -13.65 14.56
CA HIS A 27 -8.55 -14.50 13.40
C HIS A 27 -8.69 -13.72 12.07
N TYR A 28 -7.88 -12.67 11.88
CA TYR A 28 -7.93 -11.80 10.68
C TYR A 28 -9.27 -11.06 10.48
N GLU A 29 -10.11 -10.97 11.53
CA GLU A 29 -11.37 -10.23 11.49
C GLU A 29 -11.12 -8.72 11.64
N ASP A 30 -11.55 -7.93 10.65
CA ASP A 30 -11.45 -6.47 10.75
C ASP A 30 -12.13 -5.88 11.99
N PHE A 31 -11.53 -4.81 12.51
CA PHE A 31 -12.00 -4.10 13.70
C PHE A 31 -11.97 -4.93 15.00
N THR A 32 -11.15 -5.99 15.03
CA THR A 32 -10.89 -6.80 16.22
C THR A 32 -9.42 -6.72 16.62
N LYS A 33 -9.05 -7.44 17.69
CA LYS A 33 -7.68 -7.54 18.16
C LYS A 33 -7.46 -8.90 18.80
N GLY A 34 -6.44 -9.64 18.37
CA GLY A 34 -6.13 -10.96 18.93
C GLY A 34 -5.92 -10.94 20.45
N ASP A 35 -6.32 -12.00 21.13
CA ASP A 35 -6.28 -12.10 22.60
C ASP A 35 -4.84 -12.01 23.15
N ASN A 36 -3.90 -12.61 22.42
CA ASN A 36 -2.46 -12.54 22.67
C ASN A 36 -1.88 -11.11 22.59
N LEU A 37 -2.64 -10.14 22.06
CA LEU A 37 -2.24 -8.74 21.89
C LEU A 37 -2.96 -7.79 22.85
N SER A 38 -3.44 -8.25 24.01
CA SER A 38 -4.08 -7.41 25.03
C SER A 38 -3.25 -6.16 25.42
N GLY A 39 -1.91 -6.25 25.41
CA GLY A 39 -1.01 -5.12 25.66
C GLY A 39 -0.79 -4.17 24.48
N PHE A 40 -1.36 -4.44 23.30
CA PHE A 40 -1.11 -3.65 22.11
C PHE A 40 -1.64 -2.21 22.20
N PRO A 41 -2.87 -1.93 22.68
CA PRO A 41 -3.35 -0.55 22.84
C PRO A 41 -2.48 0.28 23.80
N ALA A 42 -2.04 -0.32 24.91
CA ALA A 42 -1.14 0.35 25.85
C ALA A 42 0.24 0.63 25.22
N TYR A 43 0.73 -0.30 24.40
CA TYR A 43 1.97 -0.08 23.66
C TYR A 43 1.82 1.03 22.61
N THR A 44 0.68 1.13 21.94
CA THR A 44 0.46 2.23 21.00
C THR A 44 0.45 3.59 21.69
N GLN A 45 -0.13 3.70 22.88
CA GLN A 45 -0.02 4.92 23.70
C GLN A 45 1.43 5.24 24.07
N GLN A 46 2.24 4.21 24.37
CA GLN A 46 3.67 4.39 24.57
C GLN A 46 4.37 4.92 23.31
N LEU A 47 4.06 4.39 22.12
CA LEU A 47 4.58 4.89 20.85
C LEU A 47 4.23 6.37 20.65
N HIS A 48 2.96 6.74 20.88
CA HIS A 48 2.50 8.13 20.79
C HIS A 48 3.23 9.06 21.77
N SER A 49 3.52 8.59 23.00
CA SER A 49 4.30 9.36 23.99
C SER A 49 5.74 9.63 23.55
N GLN A 50 6.26 8.83 22.61
CA GLN A 50 7.59 8.99 22.01
C GLN A 50 7.57 9.81 20.72
N GLY A 51 6.39 10.31 20.32
CA GLY A 51 6.20 11.06 19.07
C GLY A 51 5.98 10.20 17.83
N LEU A 52 6.00 8.86 17.96
CA LEU A 52 5.69 7.95 16.87
C LEU A 52 4.19 7.95 16.55
N GLN A 53 3.84 7.49 15.36
CA GLN A 53 2.47 7.24 14.92
C GLN A 53 2.29 5.75 14.60
N LEU A 54 1.07 5.24 14.51
CA LEU A 54 0.75 3.86 14.12
C LEU A 54 -0.17 3.85 12.91
N ILE A 55 0.17 3.04 11.90
CA ILE A 55 -0.76 2.68 10.82
C ILE A 55 -1.09 1.19 10.95
N VAL A 56 -2.36 0.84 10.75
CA VAL A 56 -2.82 -0.55 10.80
C VAL A 56 -3.57 -0.91 9.54
N ILE A 57 -3.45 -2.17 9.12
CA ILE A 57 -4.12 -2.70 7.93
C ILE A 57 -5.61 -2.97 8.19
N PHE A 58 -6.40 -2.91 7.13
CA PHE A 58 -7.79 -3.34 7.04
C PHE A 58 -8.02 -3.95 5.66
N ASP A 59 -8.85 -4.99 5.63
CA ASP A 59 -9.30 -5.62 4.40
C ASP A 59 -10.80 -5.30 4.15
N PRO A 60 -11.29 -5.45 2.91
CA PRO A 60 -12.69 -5.15 2.60
C PRO A 60 -13.63 -6.32 2.88
N ALA A 61 -13.10 -7.53 3.02
CA ALA A 61 -13.88 -8.76 3.17
C ALA A 61 -14.25 -9.01 4.63
N VAL A 62 -15.50 -8.76 4.97
CA VAL A 62 -16.02 -8.98 6.33
C VAL A 62 -16.51 -10.42 6.46
N GLU A 63 -15.86 -11.22 7.31
CA GLU A 63 -16.30 -12.57 7.67
C GLU A 63 -17.75 -12.59 8.20
N VAL A 64 -18.47 -13.67 7.97
CA VAL A 64 -19.86 -13.84 8.44
C VAL A 64 -19.85 -14.12 9.95
N ASP A 65 -20.94 -13.79 10.65
CA ASP A 65 -21.19 -14.22 12.03
C ASP A 65 -20.35 -13.58 13.16
N TYR A 66 -19.70 -12.43 12.94
CA TYR A 66 -19.11 -11.64 14.02
C TYR A 66 -19.68 -10.21 14.12
N ALA A 67 -19.25 -9.47 15.14
CA ALA A 67 -19.88 -8.21 15.51
C ALA A 67 -19.86 -7.14 14.40
N SER A 68 -18.82 -7.07 13.57
CA SER A 68 -18.78 -6.12 12.44
C SER A 68 -19.76 -6.51 11.34
N PHE A 69 -19.87 -7.80 11.03
CA PHE A 69 -20.85 -8.32 10.07
C PHE A 69 -22.28 -8.01 10.50
N GLN A 70 -22.64 -8.33 11.75
CA GLN A 70 -23.98 -8.08 12.26
C GLN A 70 -24.33 -6.59 12.18
N ARG A 71 -23.40 -5.71 12.56
CA ARG A 71 -23.58 -4.25 12.41
C ARG A 71 -23.76 -3.82 10.95
N GLY A 72 -23.01 -4.42 10.03
CA GLY A 72 -23.13 -4.15 8.60
C GLY A 72 -24.53 -4.51 8.09
N ILE A 73 -25.04 -5.69 8.43
CA ILE A 73 -26.39 -6.14 8.08
C ILE A 73 -27.45 -5.22 8.70
N ASP A 74 -27.32 -4.90 9.99
CA ASP A 74 -28.28 -4.02 10.68
C ASP A 74 -28.30 -2.63 10.04
N GLN A 75 -27.14 -2.06 9.69
CA GLN A 75 -27.08 -0.76 9.02
C GLN A 75 -27.70 -0.79 7.62
N ILE A 76 -27.48 -1.85 6.84
CA ILE A 76 -28.15 -2.03 5.54
C ILE A 76 -29.66 -2.10 5.76
N TRP A 77 -30.12 -2.89 6.74
CA TRP A 77 -31.52 -3.01 7.10
C TRP A 77 -32.13 -1.66 7.49
N HIS A 78 -31.45 -0.87 8.33
CA HIS A 78 -31.87 0.47 8.74
C HIS A 78 -31.90 1.46 7.57
N GLN A 79 -30.96 1.39 6.62
CA GLN A 79 -30.96 2.23 5.42
C GLN A 79 -32.13 1.89 4.48
N VAL A 80 -32.49 0.62 4.36
CA VAL A 80 -33.65 0.17 3.58
C VAL A 80 -34.97 0.58 4.25
N HIS A 81 -35.04 0.51 5.59
CA HIS A 81 -36.27 0.70 6.35
C HIS A 81 -36.41 2.05 7.08
N LYS A 82 -35.45 2.99 6.88
CA LYS A 82 -35.44 4.35 7.45
C LYS A 82 -35.63 4.43 8.98
N THR A 83 -34.96 3.58 9.74
CA THR A 83 -35.02 3.58 11.22
C THR A 83 -33.78 4.22 11.87
N SER A 84 -33.90 4.69 13.12
CA SER A 84 -32.89 5.50 13.83
C SER A 84 -31.59 4.74 14.14
N ARG A 85 -30.45 5.43 13.96
CA ARG A 85 -29.08 4.91 14.18
C ARG A 85 -28.79 4.58 15.64
N THR A 86 -28.21 3.41 15.88
CA THR A 86 -27.56 3.01 17.15
C THR A 86 -26.12 3.52 17.23
N THR A 87 -25.70 3.97 18.42
CA THR A 87 -24.32 4.33 18.75
C THR A 87 -23.43 3.08 18.80
N VAL A 88 -22.28 3.13 18.11
CA VAL A 88 -21.36 2.00 17.92
C VAL A 88 -20.16 2.13 18.86
N THR A 89 -19.82 1.08 19.59
CA THR A 89 -18.56 0.97 20.34
C THR A 89 -17.42 0.65 19.37
N HIS A 90 -16.49 1.57 19.23
CA HIS A 90 -15.32 1.48 18.34
C HIS A 90 -14.26 0.50 18.86
N LEU A 91 -13.48 -0.09 17.95
CA LEU A 91 -12.19 -0.70 18.26
C LEU A 91 -11.38 0.30 19.10
N ARG A 92 -10.98 -0.10 20.31
CA ARG A 92 -10.20 0.74 21.24
C ARG A 92 -8.71 0.63 20.96
N LEU A 93 -8.32 0.75 19.69
CA LEU A 93 -6.92 0.81 19.27
C LEU A 93 -6.65 2.23 18.75
N PRO A 94 -5.81 3.04 19.42
CA PRO A 94 -5.51 4.38 18.94
C PRO A 94 -4.54 4.28 17.74
N PHE A 95 -5.03 4.43 16.51
CA PHE A 95 -4.20 4.47 15.29
C PHE A 95 -4.31 5.84 14.61
N ASP A 96 -3.37 6.11 13.70
CA ASP A 96 -3.18 7.44 13.09
C ASP A 96 -3.39 7.45 11.58
N GLY A 97 -3.34 6.29 10.94
CA GLY A 97 -3.65 6.07 9.53
C GLY A 97 -4.19 4.67 9.27
N MET A 98 -4.78 4.48 8.10
CA MET A 98 -5.33 3.21 7.64
C MET A 98 -4.62 2.77 6.37
N TRP A 99 -4.15 1.53 6.37
CA TRP A 99 -3.70 0.81 5.20
C TRP A 99 -4.87 -0.08 4.75
N ILE A 100 -5.46 0.21 3.59
CA ILE A 100 -6.54 -0.60 3.02
C ILE A 100 -5.97 -1.46 1.91
N ASP A 101 -5.96 -2.77 2.15
CA ASP A 101 -5.36 -3.76 1.25
C ASP A 101 -6.44 -4.68 0.67
N MET A 102 -6.04 -5.62 -0.20
CA MET A 102 -6.91 -6.66 -0.73
C MET A 102 -8.13 -6.14 -1.50
N ASN A 103 -8.09 -4.87 -1.94
CA ASN A 103 -9.25 -4.10 -2.37
C ASN A 103 -9.40 -3.90 -3.89
N GLU A 104 -8.87 -4.82 -4.68
CA GLU A 104 -9.19 -4.90 -6.12
C GLU A 104 -10.68 -5.10 -6.45
N PRO A 105 -11.51 -5.83 -5.65
CA PRO A 105 -11.29 -6.66 -4.47
C PRO A 105 -10.74 -8.05 -4.79
N SER A 106 -9.77 -8.51 -4.00
CA SER A 106 -9.19 -9.84 -4.10
C SER A 106 -10.16 -10.90 -3.55
N ASN A 107 -10.17 -12.07 -4.18
CA ASN A 107 -10.87 -13.24 -3.67
C ASN A 107 -10.03 -14.50 -3.94
N PHE A 108 -9.83 -15.35 -2.93
CA PHE A 108 -8.94 -16.50 -3.05
C PHE A 108 -9.56 -17.69 -3.80
N ASP A 109 -10.89 -17.80 -3.88
CA ASP A 109 -11.57 -19.05 -4.24
C ASP A 109 -12.64 -18.92 -5.35
N THR A 110 -12.54 -17.89 -6.18
CA THR A 110 -13.39 -17.72 -7.38
C THR A 110 -12.81 -18.40 -8.62
N TYR A 111 -11.55 -18.82 -8.54
CA TYR A 111 -10.89 -19.65 -9.54
C TYR A 111 -9.76 -20.43 -8.84
N SER A 112 -10.06 -21.65 -8.39
CA SER A 112 -9.03 -22.53 -7.84
C SER A 112 -9.15 -23.94 -8.42
N SER A 113 -8.19 -24.26 -9.29
CA SER A 113 -7.57 -25.58 -9.37
C SER A 113 -6.46 -25.74 -8.31
N MET A 114 -6.34 -24.81 -7.34
CA MET A 114 -5.33 -24.89 -6.27
C MET A 114 -5.76 -25.92 -5.22
N GLU A 115 -4.77 -26.71 -4.76
CA GLU A 115 -4.88 -27.74 -3.73
C GLU A 115 -5.25 -27.20 -2.33
N GLU A 116 -5.11 -25.89 -2.10
CA GLU A 116 -5.55 -25.24 -0.86
C GLU A 116 -7.05 -24.93 -0.89
N GLN A 117 -7.85 -25.89 -0.45
CA GLN A 117 -9.22 -25.65 -0.01
C GLN A 117 -9.21 -24.82 1.28
N LEU A 118 -9.08 -23.49 1.14
CA LEU A 118 -9.22 -22.55 2.26
C LEU A 118 -10.69 -22.41 2.72
N ALA A 119 -11.67 -22.82 1.90
CA ALA A 119 -13.09 -22.79 2.21
C ALA A 119 -13.81 -24.06 1.76
N THR A 120 -14.91 -24.39 2.46
CA THR A 120 -15.79 -25.54 2.15
C THR A 120 -16.67 -25.31 0.92
N SER A 121 -16.78 -24.07 0.43
CA SER A 121 -17.60 -23.69 -0.72
C SER A 121 -16.90 -22.64 -1.59
N LYS A 122 -16.78 -22.92 -2.89
CA LYS A 122 -16.22 -22.01 -3.90
C LYS A 122 -17.28 -21.03 -4.39
N LEU A 123 -16.93 -19.76 -4.57
CA LEU A 123 -17.81 -18.82 -5.25
C LEU A 123 -17.87 -19.20 -6.73
N SER A 124 -19.05 -19.66 -7.18
CA SER A 124 -19.29 -20.08 -8.56
C SER A 124 -19.99 -18.98 -9.35
N CYS A 125 -19.36 -18.51 -10.42
CA CYS A 125 -19.88 -17.48 -11.31
C CYS A 125 -20.48 -18.11 -12.58
N PRO A 126 -21.54 -17.51 -13.18
CA PRO A 126 -22.25 -18.09 -14.31
C PRO A 126 -21.40 -18.06 -15.58
N ILE A 127 -20.99 -19.23 -16.07
CA ILE A 127 -20.25 -19.39 -17.35
C ILE A 127 -21.15 -19.91 -18.48
N SER A 128 -22.44 -20.10 -18.21
CA SER A 128 -23.47 -20.46 -19.19
C SER A 128 -24.79 -19.73 -18.87
N GLY A 129 -25.70 -19.67 -19.84
CA GLY A 129 -26.97 -18.95 -19.71
C GLY A 129 -26.86 -17.44 -19.98
N ALA A 130 -27.91 -16.69 -19.63
CA ALA A 130 -28.06 -15.28 -20.01
C ALA A 130 -26.98 -14.36 -19.39
N ASP A 131 -26.57 -14.64 -18.16
CA ASP A 131 -25.61 -13.81 -17.42
C ASP A 131 -24.14 -14.14 -17.74
N ALA A 132 -23.88 -15.20 -18.51
CA ALA A 132 -22.51 -15.62 -18.86
C ALA A 132 -21.74 -14.57 -19.66
N SER A 133 -22.44 -13.72 -20.40
CA SER A 133 -21.83 -12.63 -21.17
C SER A 133 -21.10 -11.59 -20.31
N LEU A 134 -21.41 -11.50 -19.01
CA LEU A 134 -20.69 -10.65 -18.07
C LEU A 134 -19.36 -11.28 -17.64
N GLU A 135 -19.33 -12.60 -17.48
CA GLU A 135 -18.12 -13.32 -17.05
C GLU A 135 -17.18 -13.63 -18.25
N ILE A 136 -17.78 -13.85 -19.42
CA ILE A 136 -17.14 -14.20 -20.69
C ILE A 136 -17.57 -13.15 -21.74
N PRO A 137 -17.00 -11.93 -21.68
CA PRO A 137 -17.36 -10.90 -22.64
C PRO A 137 -16.95 -11.30 -24.06
N PRO A 138 -17.64 -10.79 -25.10
CA PRO A 138 -17.27 -11.05 -26.49
C PRO A 138 -15.81 -10.70 -26.82
N TYR A 139 -15.24 -9.73 -26.10
CA TYR A 139 -13.83 -9.35 -26.18
C TYR A 139 -13.17 -9.48 -24.79
N PRO A 140 -12.45 -10.57 -24.51
CA PRO A 140 -11.71 -10.73 -23.27
C PRO A 140 -10.51 -9.77 -23.23
N THR A 141 -10.29 -9.16 -22.06
CA THR A 141 -9.09 -8.34 -21.82
C THR A 141 -7.88 -9.23 -21.52
N GLN A 142 -6.67 -8.65 -21.51
CA GLN A 142 -5.43 -9.36 -21.19
C GLN A 142 -5.49 -10.13 -19.84
N ALA A 143 -6.32 -9.67 -18.89
CA ALA A 143 -6.48 -10.30 -17.58
C ALA A 143 -6.91 -11.78 -17.68
N VAL A 144 -7.75 -12.13 -18.67
CA VAL A 144 -8.22 -13.50 -18.90
C VAL A 144 -7.07 -14.43 -19.30
N TYR A 145 -6.06 -13.90 -20.00
CA TYR A 145 -4.93 -14.67 -20.52
C TYR A 145 -3.75 -14.76 -19.56
N GLN A 146 -3.77 -14.01 -18.44
CA GLN A 146 -2.73 -14.14 -17.40
C GLN A 146 -2.79 -15.49 -16.66
N ARG A 147 -3.91 -16.21 -16.77
CA ARG A 147 -4.13 -17.53 -16.17
C ARG A 147 -4.71 -18.45 -17.23
N SER A 148 -4.11 -19.62 -17.43
CA SER A 148 -4.67 -20.62 -18.35
C SER A 148 -6.10 -20.97 -17.92
N GLY A 149 -7.08 -20.81 -18.82
CA GLY A 149 -8.50 -21.03 -18.53
C GLY A 149 -9.17 -19.96 -17.66
N GLY A 150 -8.55 -18.79 -17.49
CA GLY A 150 -9.08 -17.70 -16.67
C GLY A 150 -10.40 -17.11 -17.20
N TYR A 151 -11.07 -16.37 -16.33
CA TYR A 151 -12.27 -15.58 -16.60
C TYR A 151 -12.11 -14.19 -15.97
N LEU A 152 -13.02 -13.26 -16.25
CA LEU A 152 -12.96 -11.94 -15.61
C LEU A 152 -13.06 -12.02 -14.07
N PHE A 153 -13.84 -12.97 -13.55
CA PHE A 153 -13.97 -13.20 -12.11
C PHE A 153 -12.78 -13.94 -11.48
N SER A 154 -11.75 -14.32 -12.23
CA SER A 154 -10.61 -15.07 -11.67
C SER A 154 -9.90 -14.26 -10.58
N LYS A 155 -9.94 -14.79 -9.34
CA LYS A 155 -9.44 -14.16 -8.11
C LYS A 155 -10.08 -12.82 -7.73
N THR A 156 -11.32 -12.59 -8.19
CA THR A 156 -12.17 -11.47 -7.76
C THR A 156 -13.63 -11.91 -7.74
N LEU A 157 -14.58 -11.01 -7.48
CA LEU A 157 -16.01 -11.32 -7.39
C LEU A 157 -16.63 -11.60 -8.77
N CYS A 158 -17.79 -12.27 -8.81
CA CYS A 158 -18.55 -12.46 -10.05
C CYS A 158 -18.98 -11.11 -10.64
N MET A 159 -18.83 -10.96 -11.95
CA MET A 159 -19.18 -9.74 -12.68
C MET A 159 -20.68 -9.42 -12.64
N LEU A 160 -21.54 -10.43 -12.44
CA LEU A 160 -22.98 -10.27 -12.20
C LEU A 160 -23.30 -9.58 -10.85
N GLY A 161 -22.35 -9.53 -9.92
CA GLY A 161 -22.52 -8.86 -8.62
C GLY A 161 -23.07 -7.44 -8.76
N LYS A 162 -23.79 -6.93 -7.75
CA LYS A 162 -24.45 -5.63 -7.84
C LYS A 162 -23.78 -4.60 -6.93
N THR A 163 -23.41 -3.45 -7.48
CA THR A 163 -22.78 -2.33 -6.75
C THR A 163 -23.65 -1.07 -6.83
N ALA A 164 -23.16 0.04 -6.26
CA ALA A 164 -23.83 1.34 -6.28
C ALA A 164 -25.30 1.26 -5.82
N ARG A 165 -25.53 0.65 -4.65
CA ARG A 165 -26.88 0.37 -4.10
C ARG A 165 -27.78 -0.39 -5.09
N ARG A 166 -27.21 -1.44 -5.69
CA ARG A 166 -27.85 -2.34 -6.65
C ARG A 166 -28.22 -1.73 -8.01
N SER A 167 -27.70 -0.54 -8.33
CA SER A 167 -27.99 0.15 -9.61
C SER A 167 -27.03 -0.20 -10.75
N ARG A 168 -25.88 -0.82 -10.45
CA ARG A 168 -24.86 -1.17 -11.44
C ARG A 168 -24.40 -2.61 -11.26
N ASN A 169 -23.94 -3.22 -12.36
CA ASN A 169 -23.22 -4.49 -12.29
C ASN A 169 -21.78 -4.24 -11.80
N PHE A 170 -21.21 -5.25 -11.17
CA PHE A 170 -19.82 -5.27 -10.77
C PHE A 170 -18.92 -5.22 -12.01
N TYR A 171 -19.34 -5.85 -13.11
CA TYR A 171 -18.74 -5.69 -14.44
C TYR A 171 -18.35 -4.24 -14.77
N ASP A 172 -19.28 -3.28 -14.55
CA ASP A 172 -19.07 -1.87 -14.89
C ASP A 172 -18.23 -1.09 -13.85
N THR A 173 -18.05 -1.66 -12.66
CA THR A 173 -17.59 -0.92 -11.48
C THR A 173 -16.42 -1.59 -10.76
N LYS A 174 -15.95 -2.74 -11.23
CA LYS A 174 -14.87 -3.53 -10.62
C LYS A 174 -13.62 -2.68 -10.37
N ASN A 175 -13.16 -1.92 -11.37
CA ASN A 175 -11.99 -1.07 -11.24
C ASN A 175 -12.22 0.19 -10.37
N LEU A 176 -13.44 0.42 -9.87
CA LEU A 176 -13.76 1.51 -8.96
C LEU A 176 -13.84 1.06 -7.50
N TYR A 177 -13.65 -0.23 -7.20
CA TYR A 177 -13.85 -0.77 -5.86
C TYR A 177 -12.91 -0.13 -4.83
N GLY A 178 -11.58 -0.30 -4.97
CA GLY A 178 -10.61 0.30 -4.07
C GLY A 178 -10.64 1.83 -4.06
N TRP A 179 -10.95 2.48 -5.20
CA TRP A 179 -11.18 3.92 -5.23
C TRP A 179 -12.36 4.34 -4.32
N SER A 180 -13.47 3.59 -4.37
CA SER A 180 -14.66 3.88 -3.58
C SER A 180 -14.44 3.66 -2.09
N GLU A 181 -13.66 2.64 -1.74
CA GLU A 181 -13.22 2.37 -0.38
C GLU A 181 -12.27 3.46 0.13
N ALA A 182 -11.22 3.80 -0.63
CA ALA A 182 -10.28 4.87 -0.28
C ALA A 182 -11.00 6.18 0.01
N ARG A 183 -12.01 6.52 -0.80
CA ARG A 183 -12.86 7.69 -0.56
C ARG A 183 -13.64 7.59 0.75
N ALA A 184 -14.26 6.45 1.03
CA ALA A 184 -15.02 6.25 2.27
C ALA A 184 -14.11 6.30 3.51
N THR A 185 -12.96 5.62 3.45
CA THR A 185 -11.93 5.59 4.50
C THR A 185 -11.39 6.98 4.78
N TYR A 186 -11.04 7.74 3.74
CA TYR A 186 -10.57 9.13 3.86
C TYR A 186 -11.59 10.05 4.53
N GLN A 187 -12.89 9.84 4.31
CA GLN A 187 -13.96 10.60 4.95
C GLN A 187 -14.19 10.18 6.41
N ALA A 188 -14.03 8.90 6.71
CA ALA A 188 -14.30 8.34 8.04
C ALA A 188 -13.15 8.57 9.03
N ILE A 189 -11.90 8.39 8.59
CA ILE A 189 -10.74 8.36 9.49
C ILE A 189 -10.56 9.62 10.36
N PRO A 190 -10.79 10.87 9.88
CA PRO A 190 -10.64 12.04 10.74
C PRO A 190 -11.73 12.16 11.81
N LEU A 191 -12.88 11.50 11.61
CA LEU A 191 -13.96 11.45 12.61
C LEU A 191 -13.61 10.54 13.78
N VAL A 192 -12.70 9.58 13.55
CA VAL A 192 -12.22 8.64 14.56
C VAL A 192 -10.96 9.18 15.25
N THR A 193 -10.01 9.70 14.47
CA THR A 193 -8.70 10.13 14.98
C THR A 193 -8.68 11.59 15.44
N GLY A 194 -9.66 12.40 15.03
CA GLY A 194 -9.70 13.85 15.30
C GLY A 194 -8.65 14.66 14.53
N LYS A 195 -7.92 14.05 13.58
CA LYS A 195 -6.83 14.70 12.84
C LYS A 195 -6.82 14.31 11.36
N ARG A 196 -5.97 15.00 10.58
CA ARG A 196 -5.64 14.55 9.23
C ARG A 196 -4.84 13.25 9.35
N SER A 197 -5.34 12.20 8.71
CA SER A 197 -4.73 10.87 8.76
C SER A 197 -4.27 10.42 7.38
N ALA A 198 -3.32 9.48 7.37
CA ALA A 198 -2.87 8.82 6.14
C ALA A 198 -3.85 7.70 5.76
N VAL A 199 -4.12 7.57 4.45
CA VAL A 199 -4.79 6.42 3.85
C VAL A 199 -3.87 5.89 2.78
N ILE A 200 -3.53 4.61 2.84
CA ILE A 200 -2.68 3.92 1.87
C ILE A 200 -3.52 2.82 1.23
N SER A 201 -3.72 2.85 -0.09
CA SER A 201 -4.61 1.91 -0.80
C SER A 201 -3.87 1.11 -1.85
N ARG A 202 -4.16 -0.19 -1.97
CA ARG A 202 -3.59 -1.02 -3.04
C ARG A 202 -4.23 -0.70 -4.37
N SER A 203 -5.52 -1.01 -4.50
CA SER A 203 -6.24 -0.77 -5.73
C SER A 203 -6.53 0.72 -5.91
N THR A 204 -6.27 1.22 -7.11
CA THR A 204 -6.47 2.62 -7.47
C THR A 204 -7.12 2.76 -8.85
N PHE A 205 -7.77 3.90 -9.04
CA PHE A 205 -8.33 4.39 -10.31
C PHE A 205 -7.99 5.90 -10.46
N PRO A 206 -8.00 6.51 -11.66
CA PRO A 206 -7.85 7.95 -11.79
C PRO A 206 -8.65 8.74 -10.76
N SER A 207 -8.01 9.73 -10.11
CA SER A 207 -8.46 10.51 -8.95
C SER A 207 -8.26 9.89 -7.55
N SER A 208 -7.76 8.66 -7.41
CA SER A 208 -7.51 8.04 -6.09
C SER A 208 -6.58 8.85 -5.21
N GLY A 209 -5.59 9.55 -5.80
CA GLY A 209 -4.65 10.41 -5.07
C GLY A 209 -5.29 11.58 -4.31
N ARG A 210 -6.58 11.86 -4.53
CA ARG A 210 -7.35 12.81 -3.72
C ARG A 210 -7.67 12.26 -2.31
N TYR A 211 -7.72 10.94 -2.16
CA TYR A 211 -8.18 10.26 -0.97
C TYR A 211 -7.08 9.50 -0.23
N GLY A 212 -5.92 9.28 -0.85
CA GLY A 212 -4.83 8.56 -0.20
C GLY A 212 -3.55 8.48 -1.04
N GLY A 213 -2.55 7.79 -0.49
CA GLY A 213 -1.38 7.33 -1.20
C GLY A 213 -1.52 5.88 -1.68
N HIS A 214 -0.45 5.37 -2.26
CA HIS A 214 -0.35 4.03 -2.81
C HIS A 214 1.03 3.45 -2.50
N TRP A 215 1.16 2.14 -2.37
CA TRP A 215 2.45 1.45 -2.45
C TRP A 215 2.40 0.51 -3.65
N LEU A 216 3.55 0.28 -4.30
CA LEU A 216 3.62 -0.45 -5.57
C LEU A 216 3.29 -1.96 -5.48
N GLY A 217 2.76 -2.42 -4.36
CA GLY A 217 2.34 -3.80 -4.15
C GLY A 217 3.50 -4.75 -3.85
N ASP A 218 3.19 -6.04 -3.97
CA ASP A 218 4.01 -7.17 -3.56
C ASP A 218 5.19 -7.41 -4.52
N ASN A 219 6.18 -6.52 -4.47
CA ASN A 219 7.44 -6.67 -5.18
C ASN A 219 8.27 -7.85 -4.62
N THR A 220 9.38 -8.16 -5.27
CA THR A 220 10.33 -9.21 -4.87
C THR A 220 11.65 -8.61 -4.39
N ALA A 221 12.36 -9.34 -3.53
CA ALA A 221 13.71 -8.99 -3.07
C ALA A 221 14.76 -9.23 -4.18
N ARG A 222 14.64 -8.50 -5.28
CA ARG A 222 15.47 -8.58 -6.48
C ARG A 222 15.90 -7.20 -6.97
N TRP A 223 17.01 -7.15 -7.70
CA TRP A 223 17.57 -5.89 -8.21
C TRP A 223 16.65 -5.24 -9.25
N GLU A 224 15.99 -6.04 -10.07
CA GLU A 224 15.04 -5.61 -11.10
C GLU A 224 13.86 -4.86 -10.47
N ASP A 225 13.31 -5.38 -9.37
CA ASP A 225 12.21 -4.78 -8.63
C ASP A 225 12.63 -3.49 -7.93
N SER A 226 13.85 -3.46 -7.40
CA SER A 226 14.48 -2.25 -6.89
C SER A 226 14.57 -1.16 -7.98
N GLN A 227 15.03 -1.49 -9.19
CA GLN A 227 15.13 -0.54 -10.30
C GLN A 227 13.76 -0.09 -10.81
N THR A 228 12.81 -1.01 -10.99
CA THR A 228 11.48 -0.72 -11.52
C THR A 228 10.61 0.05 -10.54
N SER A 229 10.89 0.00 -9.23
CA SER A 229 10.21 0.83 -8.23
C SER A 229 10.27 2.33 -8.55
N VAL A 230 11.38 2.79 -9.15
CA VAL A 230 11.57 4.19 -9.53
C VAL A 230 10.62 4.57 -10.67
N ILE A 231 10.45 3.67 -11.63
CA ILE A 231 9.49 3.83 -12.74
C ILE A 231 8.07 3.89 -12.17
N GLY A 232 7.69 2.96 -11.30
CA GLY A 232 6.37 2.95 -10.68
C GLY A 232 6.07 4.23 -9.92
N VAL A 233 7.03 4.76 -9.15
CA VAL A 233 6.87 6.05 -8.46
C VAL A 233 6.64 7.20 -9.47
N MET A 234 7.35 7.22 -10.61
CA MET A 234 7.13 8.23 -11.65
C MET A 234 5.75 8.12 -12.32
N GLU A 235 5.35 6.91 -12.67
CA GLU A 235 4.06 6.65 -13.30
C GLU A 235 2.91 7.09 -12.39
N PHE A 236 2.96 6.75 -11.11
CA PHE A 236 1.93 7.16 -10.16
C PHE A 236 1.88 8.67 -9.92
N ASN A 237 3.01 9.37 -10.02
CA ASN A 237 3.00 10.83 -10.06
C ASN A 237 2.22 11.36 -11.26
N MET A 238 2.38 10.76 -12.45
CA MET A 238 1.59 11.10 -13.65
C MET A 238 0.12 10.71 -13.51
N PHE A 239 -0.19 9.61 -12.82
CA PHE A 239 -1.56 9.19 -12.52
C PHE A 239 -2.25 10.05 -11.45
N GLY A 240 -1.52 11.02 -10.90
CA GLY A 240 -2.04 11.97 -9.92
C GLY A 240 -2.06 11.42 -8.49
N ILE A 241 -1.11 10.54 -8.15
CA ILE A 241 -0.95 9.92 -6.83
C ILE A 241 0.51 10.12 -6.37
N PRO A 242 0.83 11.21 -5.68
CA PRO A 242 2.21 11.60 -5.39
C PRO A 242 2.78 10.94 -4.14
N TYR A 243 1.92 10.46 -3.24
CA TYR A 243 2.35 9.79 -2.02
C TYR A 243 2.48 8.30 -2.31
N VAL A 244 3.61 7.95 -2.94
CA VAL A 244 3.87 6.61 -3.49
C VAL A 244 5.30 6.13 -3.22
N GLY A 245 5.47 4.82 -3.16
CA GLY A 245 6.76 4.12 -2.97
C GLY A 245 6.61 2.61 -3.06
N SER A 246 7.73 1.88 -3.06
CA SER A 246 7.75 0.43 -2.97
C SER A 246 8.05 -0.05 -1.56
N ASP A 247 7.88 -1.35 -1.33
CA ASP A 247 8.42 -2.01 -0.15
C ASP A 247 9.94 -2.14 -0.30
N ILE A 248 10.66 -1.41 0.55
CA ILE A 248 12.12 -1.34 0.56
C ILE A 248 12.67 -2.72 0.96
N CYS A 249 13.76 -3.13 0.32
CA CYS A 249 14.38 -4.46 0.43
C CYS A 249 13.61 -5.62 -0.23
N GLY A 250 12.36 -5.36 -0.64
CA GLY A 250 11.48 -6.28 -1.37
C GLY A 250 10.57 -7.08 -0.43
N PHE A 251 9.30 -7.24 -0.81
CA PHE A 251 8.31 -7.93 0.01
C PHE A 251 8.45 -9.46 -0.08
N ASN A 252 8.50 -10.00 -1.30
CA ASN A 252 8.58 -11.44 -1.55
C ASN A 252 10.02 -11.94 -1.66
N GLY A 253 10.35 -12.98 -0.90
CA GLY A 253 11.63 -13.68 -0.96
C GLY A 253 12.70 -13.10 -0.04
N VAL A 254 13.81 -13.81 0.10
CA VAL A 254 14.88 -13.44 1.05
C VAL A 254 15.76 -12.35 0.47
N SER A 255 15.77 -11.19 1.12
CA SER A 255 16.69 -10.10 0.78
C SER A 255 18.13 -10.38 1.24
N ASN A 256 19.07 -9.55 0.77
CA ASN A 256 20.48 -9.63 1.17
C ASN A 256 21.00 -8.24 1.55
N GLU A 257 22.12 -8.23 2.30
CA GLU A 257 22.72 -7.02 2.85
C GLU A 257 22.97 -5.93 1.80
N GLU A 258 23.51 -6.29 0.63
CA GLU A 258 23.86 -5.31 -0.40
C GLU A 258 22.62 -4.75 -1.10
N LEU A 259 21.68 -5.61 -1.50
CA LEU A 259 20.42 -5.17 -2.10
C LEU A 259 19.67 -4.24 -1.13
N CYS A 260 19.52 -4.66 0.12
CA CYS A 260 18.78 -3.90 1.12
C CYS A 260 19.48 -2.56 1.45
N LEU A 261 20.82 -2.54 1.47
CA LEU A 261 21.60 -1.32 1.61
C LEU A 261 21.29 -0.33 0.48
N ARG A 262 21.34 -0.78 -0.77
CA ARG A 262 21.03 0.07 -1.93
C ARG A 262 19.59 0.54 -1.94
N TRP A 263 18.67 -0.35 -1.57
CA TRP A 263 17.26 -0.01 -1.52
C TRP A 263 16.95 1.04 -0.47
N HIS A 264 17.56 0.98 0.72
CA HIS A 264 17.44 2.05 1.73
C HIS A 264 18.05 3.37 1.26
N GLN A 265 19.13 3.35 0.46
CA GLN A 265 19.72 4.58 -0.08
C GLN A 265 18.73 5.36 -0.97
N PHE A 266 17.99 4.70 -1.86
CA PHE A 266 17.06 5.41 -2.74
C PHE A 266 15.61 5.43 -2.24
N GLY A 267 15.16 4.37 -1.55
CA GLY A 267 13.84 4.27 -0.97
C GLY A 267 13.56 5.37 0.05
N ALA A 268 14.61 5.83 0.76
CA ALA A 268 14.56 7.02 1.62
C ALA A 268 14.15 8.31 0.87
N PHE A 269 14.15 8.33 -0.46
CA PHE A 269 13.72 9.48 -1.27
C PHE A 269 12.34 9.31 -1.90
N SER A 270 11.72 8.13 -1.80
CA SER A 270 10.32 7.94 -2.20
C SER A 270 9.39 8.74 -1.28
N PRO A 271 8.35 9.41 -1.80
CA PRO A 271 7.38 10.13 -0.97
C PRO A 271 6.80 9.25 0.15
N PHE A 272 6.44 8.01 -0.18
CA PHE A 272 6.15 6.94 0.78
C PHE A 272 7.38 6.04 0.92
N SER A 273 8.01 6.01 2.10
CA SER A 273 9.24 5.26 2.37
C SER A 273 8.96 4.25 3.47
N ARG A 274 8.66 3.00 3.09
CA ARG A 274 8.31 1.89 4.00
C ARG A 274 9.21 0.70 3.72
N ASP A 275 9.69 0.08 4.80
CA ASP A 275 10.29 -1.26 4.78
C ASP A 275 9.21 -2.25 5.23
N HIS A 276 8.91 -3.23 4.37
CA HIS A 276 7.86 -4.22 4.58
C HIS A 276 8.25 -5.54 3.92
N ASN A 277 7.81 -6.64 4.50
CA ASN A 277 8.30 -7.99 4.20
C ASN A 277 7.15 -8.99 4.33
N SER A 278 7.20 -10.08 3.57
CA SER A 278 6.19 -11.13 3.68
C SER A 278 6.38 -11.98 4.94
N GLU A 279 5.30 -12.61 5.39
CA GLU A 279 5.36 -13.59 6.47
C GLU A 279 6.34 -14.73 6.13
N GLY A 280 7.03 -15.26 7.15
CA GLY A 280 7.97 -16.38 7.01
C GLY A 280 9.33 -16.03 6.43
N MET A 281 9.55 -14.79 5.98
CA MET A 281 10.87 -14.32 5.55
C MET A 281 11.72 -13.85 6.74
N PRO A 282 13.06 -13.94 6.65
CA PRO A 282 13.95 -13.35 7.65
C PRO A 282 13.72 -11.84 7.80
N ASP A 283 13.91 -11.31 9.01
CA ASP A 283 13.91 -9.87 9.26
C ASP A 283 14.83 -9.13 8.28
N GLN A 284 14.37 -7.98 7.77
CA GLN A 284 15.14 -7.15 6.85
C GLN A 284 15.17 -5.65 7.19
N ASP A 285 14.64 -5.25 8.35
CA ASP A 285 14.69 -3.87 8.79
C ASP A 285 16.16 -3.39 8.93
N PRO A 286 16.41 -2.07 8.86
CA PRO A 286 17.76 -1.53 8.78
C PRO A 286 18.75 -2.01 9.85
N ALA A 287 18.27 -2.37 11.04
CA ALA A 287 19.11 -2.81 12.15
C ALA A 287 19.67 -4.25 12.01
N VAL A 288 19.22 -5.03 11.03
CA VAL A 288 19.67 -6.41 10.81
C VAL A 288 21.15 -6.45 10.40
N TRP A 289 21.57 -5.54 9.51
CA TRP A 289 22.95 -5.46 9.03
C TRP A 289 23.60 -4.13 9.42
N PRO A 290 24.84 -4.12 9.94
CA PRO A 290 25.53 -2.87 10.29
C PRO A 290 25.71 -1.91 9.10
N SER A 291 25.94 -2.44 7.89
CA SER A 291 26.12 -1.62 6.70
C SER A 291 24.81 -0.96 6.24
N VAL A 292 23.70 -1.71 6.28
CA VAL A 292 22.35 -1.21 5.99
C VAL A 292 21.96 -0.16 7.02
N ALA A 293 22.18 -0.42 8.31
CA ALA A 293 21.94 0.56 9.38
C ALA A 293 22.67 1.87 9.14
N ASN A 294 23.94 1.83 8.73
CA ASN A 294 24.71 3.03 8.42
C ASN A 294 24.17 3.77 7.18
N ALA A 295 23.87 3.05 6.11
CA ALA A 295 23.32 3.63 4.90
C ALA A 295 21.94 4.27 5.13
N ALA A 296 21.05 3.58 5.85
CA ALA A 296 19.73 4.05 6.23
C ALA A 296 19.83 5.32 7.10
N LYS A 297 20.73 5.37 8.10
CA LYS A 297 20.94 6.59 8.89
C LYS A 297 21.33 7.79 8.04
N ILE A 298 22.26 7.62 7.11
CA ILE A 298 22.71 8.71 6.23
C ILE A 298 21.56 9.19 5.34
N ALA A 299 20.90 8.25 4.64
CA ALA A 299 19.85 8.58 3.69
C ALA A 299 18.61 9.16 4.38
N LEU A 300 18.18 8.58 5.51
CA LEU A 300 17.06 9.08 6.30
C LEU A 300 17.41 10.40 6.99
N SER A 301 18.62 10.61 7.50
CA SER A 301 18.98 11.92 8.08
C SER A 301 18.87 13.05 7.05
N PHE A 302 19.31 12.79 5.82
CA PHE A 302 19.11 13.70 4.71
C PHE A 302 17.62 13.93 4.45
N ARG A 303 16.82 12.85 4.32
CA ARG A 303 15.37 12.94 4.14
C ARG A 303 14.72 13.81 5.22
N TYR A 304 15.07 13.59 6.49
CA TYR A 304 14.50 14.29 7.64
C TYR A 304 14.84 15.78 7.63
N TYR A 305 16.09 16.13 7.27
CA TYR A 305 16.49 17.52 7.09
C TYR A 305 15.65 18.23 6.00
N TYR A 306 15.27 17.52 4.93
CA TYR A 306 14.46 18.05 3.83
C TYR A 306 12.96 17.76 3.93
N LEU A 307 12.45 17.29 5.06
CA LEU A 307 11.01 17.08 5.26
C LEU A 307 10.16 18.32 4.95
N PRO A 308 10.55 19.57 5.29
CA PRO A 308 9.79 20.76 4.91
C PRO A 308 9.66 20.92 3.39
N PHE A 309 10.69 20.55 2.64
CA PHE A 309 10.65 20.56 1.17
C PHE A 309 9.70 19.48 0.65
N LEU A 310 9.81 18.24 1.15
CA LEU A 310 8.91 17.14 0.76
C LEU A 310 7.44 17.49 1.07
N TYR A 311 7.17 18.02 2.26
CA TYR A 311 5.84 18.44 2.69
C TYR A 311 5.28 19.54 1.78
N ARG A 312 6.08 20.55 1.44
CA ARG A 312 5.68 21.63 0.51
C ARG A 312 5.28 21.07 -0.86
N ASN A 313 6.05 20.12 -1.42
CA ASN A 313 5.73 19.53 -2.72
C ASN A 313 4.40 18.75 -2.69
N ILE A 314 4.18 17.92 -1.66
CA ILE A 314 2.91 17.18 -1.48
C ILE A 314 1.74 18.15 -1.28
N PHE A 315 1.96 19.23 -0.51
CA PHE A 315 0.94 20.26 -0.27
C PHE A 315 0.56 21.01 -1.55
N LEU A 316 1.53 21.45 -2.35
CA LEU A 316 1.29 22.13 -3.63
C LEU A 316 0.54 21.23 -4.61
N PHE A 317 0.92 19.96 -4.70
CA PHE A 317 0.21 18.97 -5.50
C PHE A 317 -1.26 18.87 -5.08
N ARG A 318 -1.52 18.85 -3.77
CA ARG A 318 -2.89 18.78 -3.26
C ARG A 318 -3.68 20.04 -3.63
N ILE A 319 -3.10 21.23 -3.54
CA ILE A 319 -3.76 22.49 -3.95
C ILE A 319 -4.08 22.49 -5.43
N TYR A 320 -3.16 22.03 -6.29
CA TYR A 320 -3.33 22.01 -7.74
C TYR A 320 -4.67 21.36 -8.15
N PHE A 321 -5.02 20.23 -7.55
CA PHE A 321 -6.30 19.55 -7.80
C PHE A 321 -7.54 20.37 -7.41
N TYR A 322 -7.41 21.34 -6.50
CA TYR A 322 -8.53 22.18 -6.05
C TYR A 322 -8.62 23.52 -6.78
N THR A 323 -7.52 24.03 -7.34
CA THR A 323 -7.47 25.41 -7.85
C THR A 323 -7.45 25.53 -9.37
N ASN A 324 -7.39 24.43 -10.14
CA ASN A 324 -7.45 24.44 -11.61
C ASN A 324 -6.40 25.34 -12.30
N HIS A 325 -5.31 25.67 -11.59
CA HIS A 325 -4.20 26.46 -12.11
C HIS A 325 -3.06 25.54 -12.52
N SER A 326 -2.57 25.69 -13.74
CA SER A 326 -1.44 24.96 -14.33
C SER A 326 -0.13 25.29 -13.59
N ILE A 327 0.13 24.62 -12.46
CA ILE A 327 1.47 24.48 -11.92
C ILE A 327 2.08 23.29 -12.66
N GLU A 328 3.21 23.50 -13.34
CA GLU A 328 3.95 22.44 -14.04
C GLU A 328 4.06 21.18 -13.16
N GLY A 329 3.82 20.01 -13.75
CA GLY A 329 3.73 18.73 -13.05
C GLY A 329 4.85 18.57 -12.02
N ILE A 330 4.46 18.32 -10.77
CA ILE A 330 5.40 18.01 -9.68
C ILE A 330 5.90 16.58 -9.94
N HIS A 331 6.80 16.44 -10.90
CA HIS A 331 7.51 15.20 -11.16
C HIS A 331 8.61 15.06 -10.10
N PHE A 332 8.44 14.11 -9.18
CA PHE A 332 9.46 13.81 -8.17
C PHE A 332 10.72 13.22 -8.81
N PHE A 333 10.59 12.57 -9.96
CA PHE A 333 11.71 12.03 -10.71
C PHE A 333 11.49 12.28 -12.20
N ASP A 334 12.52 12.77 -12.88
CA ASP A 334 12.65 12.77 -14.33
C ASP A 334 13.99 12.08 -14.68
N LYS A 335 14.08 11.43 -15.86
CA LYS A 335 15.30 10.73 -16.30
C LYS A 335 16.33 11.74 -16.83
N LEU A 336 17.55 11.69 -16.30
CA LEU A 336 18.64 12.63 -16.62
C LEU A 336 19.59 12.12 -17.72
N CYS A 337 19.79 10.82 -17.79
CA CYS A 337 20.79 10.20 -18.65
C CYS A 337 20.30 8.83 -19.13
N ASP A 338 20.67 8.45 -20.36
CA ASP A 338 20.52 7.10 -20.88
C ASP A 338 21.92 6.51 -21.07
N ASN A 339 22.42 5.82 -20.04
CA ASN A 339 23.63 5.03 -20.12
C ASN A 339 23.29 3.61 -19.66
N GLN A 340 23.79 2.60 -20.36
CA GLN A 340 23.51 1.18 -20.06
C GLN A 340 23.90 0.80 -18.61
N ASP A 341 24.81 1.55 -18.00
CA ASP A 341 25.34 1.28 -16.65
C ASP A 341 24.81 2.22 -15.55
N LEU A 342 24.08 3.29 -15.90
CA LEU A 342 23.58 4.28 -14.92
C LEU A 342 22.16 4.74 -15.26
N HIS A 343 21.24 4.55 -14.32
CA HIS A 343 19.93 5.18 -14.35
C HIS A 343 19.97 6.45 -13.47
N CYS A 344 20.13 7.61 -14.10
CA CYS A 344 20.12 8.90 -13.41
C CYS A 344 18.69 9.44 -13.29
N TYR A 345 18.26 9.82 -12.09
CA TYR A 345 16.95 10.44 -11.86
C TYR A 345 17.12 11.78 -11.14
N TYR A 346 16.35 12.82 -11.51
CA TYR A 346 16.39 14.12 -10.85
C TYR A 346 15.04 14.57 -10.32
N PHE A 347 15.05 15.29 -9.20
CA PHE A 347 13.87 16.00 -8.72
C PHE A 347 13.70 17.27 -9.54
N LYS A 348 12.58 17.36 -10.26
CA LYS A 348 12.21 18.57 -10.99
C LYS A 348 11.71 19.64 -10.02
N ASN A 349 12.65 20.40 -9.46
CA ASN A 349 12.48 21.72 -8.85
C ASN A 349 13.84 22.40 -8.52
N LYS A 350 14.85 22.15 -9.38
CA LYS A 350 16.20 22.78 -9.42
C LYS A 350 17.19 22.50 -8.27
N CYS A 351 16.96 21.56 -7.35
CA CYS A 351 17.86 21.42 -6.18
C CYS A 351 18.50 20.04 -5.91
N PHE A 352 17.99 18.92 -6.44
CA PHE A 352 18.55 17.60 -6.13
C PHE A 352 18.59 16.66 -7.34
N ILE A 353 19.75 16.04 -7.54
CA ILE A 353 19.97 14.94 -8.48
C ILE A 353 20.26 13.69 -7.64
N ILE A 354 19.53 12.61 -7.88
CA ILE A 354 19.83 11.29 -7.31
C ILE A 354 20.44 10.41 -8.39
N LEU A 355 21.69 10.06 -8.20
CA LEU A 355 22.36 9.06 -9.01
C LEU A 355 22.15 7.70 -8.35
N LEU A 356 21.41 6.82 -9.03
CA LEU A 356 21.27 5.44 -8.59
C LEU A 356 22.41 4.63 -9.19
N VAL A 357 23.08 3.87 -8.33
CA VAL A 357 24.07 2.86 -8.72
C VAL A 357 23.40 1.51 -8.47
N PRO A 358 22.86 0.86 -9.50
CA PRO A 358 21.99 -0.29 -9.31
C PRO A 358 22.72 -1.63 -9.17
N ASP A 359 24.05 -1.70 -9.34
CA ASP A 359 24.81 -2.95 -9.21
C ASP A 359 26.28 -2.69 -8.81
N HIS A 360 26.87 -3.60 -8.03
CA HIS A 360 28.28 -3.67 -7.68
C HIS A 360 29.20 -3.77 -8.92
N SER A 361 28.74 -4.41 -10.00
CA SER A 361 29.50 -4.53 -11.26
C SER A 361 29.87 -3.16 -11.86
N VAL A 362 29.02 -2.15 -11.64
CA VAL A 362 29.20 -0.76 -12.10
C VAL A 362 30.31 -0.03 -11.33
N LEU A 363 30.51 -0.33 -10.04
CA LEU A 363 31.56 0.32 -9.24
C LEU A 363 32.98 -0.12 -9.65
N ASN A 364 33.12 -1.35 -10.13
CA ASN A 364 34.41 -1.88 -10.60
C ASN A 364 34.79 -1.35 -11.99
N SER A 365 33.83 -1.02 -12.87
CA SER A 365 34.11 -0.38 -14.16
C SER A 365 34.42 1.11 -14.01
N GLN A 366 33.72 1.81 -13.11
CA GLN A 366 33.84 3.26 -12.89
C GLN A 366 35.14 3.69 -12.18
N ARG A 367 35.78 2.81 -11.38
CA ARG A 367 37.12 3.08 -10.79
C ARG A 367 38.22 3.31 -11.84
N LYS A 368 38.01 2.89 -13.10
CA LYS A 368 38.97 3.12 -14.20
C LYS A 368 38.77 4.45 -14.93
N HIS A 369 37.70 5.21 -14.67
CA HIS A 369 37.38 6.44 -15.42
C HIS A 369 37.40 7.73 -14.59
N PHE A 370 37.56 7.63 -13.27
CA PHE A 370 37.68 8.77 -12.35
C PHE A 370 39.05 8.83 -11.64
N ARG A 371 40.12 8.44 -12.33
CA ARG A 371 41.51 8.74 -11.92
C ARG A 371 42.18 9.66 -12.92
#